data_AF-A0A1J0KKL7-F1
#
_entry.id   AF-A0A1J0KKL7-F1
#
_cell.length_a   1.000
_cell.length_b   1.000
_cell.length_c   1.000
_cell.angle_alpha   90.00
_cell.angle_beta   90.00
_cell.angle_gamma   90.00
#
_symmetry.space_group_name_H-M   'P 1'
#
loop_
_entity.id
_entity.type
_entity.pdbx_description
1 polymer ?
#
loop_
_entity_poly.entity_id
_entity_poly.type
_entity_poly.pdbx_seq_one_letter_code
_entity_poly.pdbx_strand_id
1 'polypeptide(L)'
;MKLWIVILFTIAGSVSIDCFSDAYLARIKTFVDQCQANPVTRVPEDWLDLTVLGRHADEAGPHILCRLKKVGSIKENGDIDVEALRKDLQEALVDTSKVEEAVNKCSKKESNWTAEKTAIENYKCVLSFK
;
A
#
# COMPACT_ATOMS: atom_id res chain seq x y z
N MET A 1 54.64 2.15 10.61
CA MET A 1 53.35 1.50 10.90
C MET A 1 52.33 1.98 9.89
N LYS A 2 51.95 1.15 8.92
CA LYS A 2 50.93 1.48 7.92
C LYS A 2 49.56 1.20 8.54
N LEU A 3 48.80 2.25 8.84
CA LEU A 3 47.41 2.16 9.28
C LEU A 3 46.55 1.88 8.04
N TRP A 4 46.07 0.66 7.87
CA TRP A 4 45.11 0.32 6.83
C TRP A 4 43.71 0.56 7.40
N ILE A 5 43.14 1.72 7.13
CA ILE A 5 41.72 1.97 7.38
C ILE A 5 40.96 1.22 6.28
N VAL A 6 40.47 0.03 6.61
CA VAL A 6 39.49 -0.68 5.79
C VAL A 6 38.17 0.06 5.97
N ILE A 7 37.86 0.96 5.04
CA ILE A 7 36.53 1.56 4.92
C ILE A 7 35.61 0.44 4.42
N LEU A 8 34.99 -0.27 5.37
CA LEU A 8 33.85 -1.11 5.10
C LEU A 8 32.71 -0.20 4.62
N PHE A 9 32.56 -0.07 3.31
CA PHE A 9 31.28 0.31 2.74
C PHE A 9 30.30 -0.80 3.09
N THR A 10 29.68 -0.70 4.26
CA THR A 10 28.42 -1.39 4.52
C THR A 10 27.45 -0.82 3.51
N ILE A 11 27.24 -1.56 2.42
CA ILE A 11 26.10 -1.38 1.54
C ILE A 11 24.90 -1.68 2.43
N ALA A 12 24.40 -0.66 3.12
CA ALA A 12 23.04 -0.66 3.59
C ALA A 12 22.23 -0.82 2.32
N GLY A 13 21.77 -2.04 2.05
CA GLY A 13 20.74 -2.25 1.04
C GLY A 13 19.59 -1.35 1.46
N SER A 14 19.45 -0.21 0.80
CA SER A 14 18.22 0.55 0.87
C SER A 14 17.13 -0.43 0.49
N VAL A 15 16.17 -0.65 1.39
CA VAL A 15 14.96 -1.39 1.08
C VAL A 15 14.16 -0.45 0.18
N SER A 16 14.62 -0.34 -1.06
CA SER A 16 14.09 0.61 -2.01
C SER A 16 12.65 0.18 -2.29
N ILE A 17 11.72 1.12 -2.22
CA ILE A 17 10.32 0.94 -2.62
C ILE A 17 10.29 0.92 -4.16
N ASP A 18 11.15 0.10 -4.79
CA ASP A 18 11.42 0.08 -6.24
C ASP A 18 10.21 -0.41 -7.05
N CYS A 19 9.18 -0.90 -6.36
CA CYS A 19 7.98 -1.43 -7.00
C CYS A 19 6.89 -0.38 -7.22
N PHE A 20 6.89 0.75 -6.48
CA PHE A 20 5.89 1.81 -6.67
C PHE A 20 6.50 3.07 -7.29
N SER A 21 5.80 3.69 -8.24
CA SER A 21 6.29 4.91 -8.89
C SER A 21 6.21 6.13 -7.96
N ASP A 22 7.20 7.03 -8.04
CA ASP A 22 7.20 8.29 -7.27
C ASP A 22 5.95 9.14 -7.56
N ALA A 23 5.50 9.15 -8.81
CA ALA A 23 4.29 9.85 -9.24
C ALA A 23 3.05 9.30 -8.54
N TYR A 24 2.95 7.98 -8.38
CA TYR A 24 1.87 7.35 -7.62
C TYR A 24 1.92 7.71 -6.14
N LEU A 25 3.10 7.68 -5.51
CA LEU A 25 3.27 8.04 -4.10
C LEU A 25 2.83 9.49 -3.83
N ALA A 26 3.20 10.42 -4.71
CA ALA A 26 2.78 11.81 -4.63
C ALA A 26 1.25 11.97 -4.72
N ARG A 27 0.59 11.23 -5.62
CA ARG A 27 -0.88 11.23 -5.75
C ARG A 27 -1.55 10.72 -4.48
N ILE A 28 -1.11 9.57 -3.98
CA ILE A 28 -1.71 8.91 -2.82
C ILE A 28 -1.56 9.75 -1.54
N LYS A 29 -0.51 10.58 -1.43
CA LYS A 29 -0.34 11.49 -0.29
C LYS A 29 -1.58 12.36 -0.04
N THR A 30 -2.24 12.84 -1.10
CA THR A 30 -3.46 13.64 -0.95
C THR A 30 -4.58 12.85 -0.26
N PHE A 31 -4.73 11.56 -0.57
CA PHE A 31 -5.72 10.71 0.08
C PHE A 31 -5.32 10.35 1.52
N VAL A 32 -4.03 10.18 1.78
CA VAL A 32 -3.50 9.99 3.14
C VAL A 32 -3.84 11.20 4.01
N ASP A 33 -3.56 12.41 3.54
CA ASP A 33 -3.86 13.66 4.28
C ASP A 33 -5.36 13.79 4.57
N GLN A 34 -6.22 13.47 3.58
CA GLN A 34 -7.67 13.47 3.77
C GLN A 34 -8.15 12.42 4.79
N CYS A 35 -7.55 11.23 4.81
CA CYS A 35 -7.87 10.20 5.79
C CYS A 35 -7.29 10.51 7.18
N GLN A 36 -6.18 11.24 7.27
CA GLN A 36 -5.62 11.74 8.54
C GLN A 36 -6.42 12.87 9.17
N ALA A 37 -7.12 13.67 8.35
CA ALA A 37 -7.97 14.76 8.84
C ALA A 37 -9.23 14.28 9.60
N ASN A 38 -9.66 13.04 9.39
CA ASN A 38 -10.79 12.44 10.11
C ASN A 38 -10.30 11.65 11.33
N PRO A 39 -10.71 12.00 12.57
CA PRO A 39 -10.29 11.31 13.79
C PRO A 39 -10.57 9.80 13.80
N VAL A 40 -11.63 9.35 13.12
CA VAL A 40 -12.02 7.93 13.05
C VAL A 40 -11.03 7.11 12.21
N THR A 41 -10.40 7.73 11.22
CA THR A 41 -9.47 7.08 10.31
C THR A 41 -8.03 7.53 10.55
N ARG A 42 -7.77 8.29 11.63
CA ARG A 42 -6.43 8.78 11.96
C ARG A 42 -5.57 7.63 12.48
N VAL A 43 -4.34 7.53 11.99
CA VAL A 43 -3.31 6.59 12.51
C VAL A 43 -2.05 7.37 12.91
N PRO A 44 -1.14 6.78 13.73
CA PRO A 44 0.15 7.39 14.02
C PRO A 44 0.89 7.85 12.75
N GLU A 45 1.56 9.00 12.82
CA GLU A 45 2.24 9.61 11.67
C GLU A 45 3.33 8.71 11.09
N ASP A 46 4.00 7.93 11.93
CA ASP A 46 5.02 6.96 11.53
C ASP A 46 4.43 5.77 10.77
N TRP A 47 3.10 5.54 10.82
CA TRP A 47 2.41 4.50 10.06
C TRP A 47 2.03 4.93 8.64
N LEU A 48 2.23 6.19 8.26
CA LEU A 48 1.73 6.70 6.98
C LEU A 48 2.48 6.16 5.75
N ASP A 49 3.72 5.71 5.94
CA ASP A 49 4.46 4.98 4.91
C ASP A 49 3.73 3.70 4.51
N LEU A 50 3.73 3.37 3.22
CA LEU A 50 2.99 2.22 2.70
C LEU A 50 3.40 0.91 3.37
N THR A 51 4.71 0.71 3.55
CA THR A 51 5.26 -0.52 4.08
C THR A 51 5.07 -0.59 5.59
N VAL A 52 5.22 0.54 6.30
CA VAL A 52 4.94 0.61 7.74
C VAL A 52 3.46 0.34 8.00
N LEU A 53 2.55 0.98 7.26
CA LEU A 53 1.12 0.72 7.37
C LEU A 53 0.78 -0.76 7.17
N GLY A 54 1.45 -1.43 6.21
CA GLY A 54 1.26 -2.84 5.95
C GLY A 54 1.60 -3.75 7.14
N ARG A 55 2.55 -3.35 7.98
CA ARG A 55 2.91 -4.07 9.23
C ARG A 55 1.91 -3.84 10.36
N HIS A 56 1.17 -2.74 10.32
CA HIS A 56 0.13 -2.37 11.29
C HIS A 56 -1.28 -2.48 10.71
N ALA A 57 -1.44 -3.27 9.66
CA ALA A 57 -2.65 -3.23 8.85
C ALA A 57 -3.88 -3.74 9.61
N ASP A 58 -3.70 -4.65 10.58
CA ASP A 58 -4.80 -5.14 11.40
C ASP A 58 -5.29 -4.09 12.42
N GLU A 59 -4.42 -3.16 12.85
CA GLU A 59 -4.80 -2.01 13.70
C GLU A 59 -5.23 -0.77 12.89
N ALA A 60 -4.86 -0.70 11.62
CA ALA A 60 -5.07 0.46 10.76
C ALA A 60 -6.22 0.28 9.74
N GLY A 61 -7.10 -0.69 9.96
CA GLY A 61 -8.20 -1.06 9.07
C GLY A 61 -9.04 0.14 8.58
N PRO A 62 -9.55 1.02 9.45
CA PRO A 62 -10.34 2.18 9.03
C PRO A 62 -9.56 3.14 8.13
N HIS A 63 -8.26 3.32 8.38
CA HIS A 63 -7.39 4.17 7.56
C HIS A 63 -7.15 3.56 6.18
N ILE A 64 -6.85 2.26 6.13
CA ILE A 64 -6.66 1.52 4.87
C ILE A 64 -7.94 1.56 4.04
N LEU A 65 -9.09 1.26 4.64
CA LEU A 65 -10.38 1.32 3.96
C LEU A 65 -10.67 2.73 3.42
N CYS A 66 -10.43 3.77 4.21
CA CYS A 66 -10.58 5.16 3.75
C CYS A 66 -9.76 5.44 2.49
N ARG A 67 -8.49 5.02 2.49
CA ARG A 67 -7.59 5.23 1.36
C ARG A 67 -8.03 4.47 0.11
N LEU A 68 -8.35 3.19 0.24
CA LEU A 68 -8.76 2.35 -0.90
C LEU A 68 -10.11 2.79 -1.49
N LYS A 69 -11.02 3.32 -0.66
CA LYS A 69 -12.25 3.95 -1.15
C LYS A 69 -12.00 5.24 -1.92
N LYS A 70 -11.06 6.08 -1.49
CA LYS A 70 -10.69 7.32 -2.20
C LYS A 70 -9.99 7.05 -3.52
N VAL A 71 -9.17 6.00 -3.55
CA VAL A 71 -8.60 5.47 -4.79
C VAL A 71 -9.69 4.90 -5.71
N GLY A 72 -10.76 4.35 -5.14
CA GLY A 72 -11.89 3.78 -5.86
C GLY A 72 -11.79 2.28 -6.09
N SER A 73 -10.73 1.62 -5.61
CA SER A 73 -10.53 0.17 -5.74
C SER A 73 -11.45 -0.64 -4.83
N ILE A 74 -12.00 -0.02 -3.78
CA ILE A 74 -12.98 -0.63 -2.87
C ILE A 74 -14.21 0.25 -2.74
N LYS A 75 -15.39 -0.36 -2.83
CA LYS A 75 -16.70 0.30 -2.69
C LYS A 75 -17.10 0.43 -1.22
N GLU A 76 -18.15 1.21 -0.96
CA GLU A 76 -18.71 1.43 0.39
C GLU A 76 -19.04 0.13 1.13
N ASN A 77 -19.56 -0.87 0.42
CA ASN A 77 -19.91 -2.18 0.98
C ASN A 77 -18.71 -3.15 1.07
N GLY A 78 -17.50 -2.69 0.76
CA GLY A 78 -16.29 -3.50 0.76
C GLY A 78 -16.06 -4.34 -0.48
N ASP A 79 -16.94 -4.29 -1.49
CA ASP A 79 -16.67 -4.98 -2.75
C ASP A 79 -15.48 -4.34 -3.46
N ILE A 80 -14.61 -5.17 -4.03
CA ILE A 80 -13.48 -4.71 -4.83
C ILE A 80 -13.99 -4.35 -6.22
N ASP A 81 -13.70 -3.14 -6.67
CA ASP A 81 -13.89 -2.75 -8.06
C ASP A 81 -12.66 -3.19 -8.86
N VAL A 82 -12.80 -4.32 -9.56
CA VAL A 82 -11.68 -4.98 -10.25
C VAL A 82 -11.05 -4.08 -11.31
N GLU A 83 -11.86 -3.31 -12.05
CA GLU A 83 -11.36 -2.41 -13.09
C GLU A 83 -10.65 -1.20 -12.46
N ALA A 84 -11.20 -0.63 -11.40
CA ALA A 84 -10.53 0.45 -10.68
C ALA A 84 -9.23 -0.02 -9.99
N LEU A 85 -9.22 -1.23 -9.42
CA LEU A 85 -8.02 -1.85 -8.86
C LEU A 85 -6.95 -2.07 -9.95
N ARG A 86 -7.33 -2.56 -11.13
CA ARG A 86 -6.41 -2.71 -12.26
C ARG A 86 -5.79 -1.37 -12.65
N LYS A 87 -6.61 -0.34 -12.82
CA LYS A 87 -6.12 1.00 -13.16
C LYS A 87 -5.18 1.55 -12.09
N ASP A 88 -5.54 1.38 -10.81
CA ASP A 88 -4.70 1.81 -9.69
C ASP A 88 -3.34 1.11 -9.72
N LEU A 89 -3.31 -0.21 -9.96
CA LEU A 89 -2.07 -0.99 -10.06
C LEU A 89 -1.23 -0.63 -11.30
N GLN A 90 -1.84 -0.25 -12.41
CA GLN A 90 -1.13 0.27 -13.60
C GLN A 90 -0.42 1.59 -13.32
N GLU A 91 -1.03 2.44 -12.49
CA GLU A 91 -0.42 3.71 -12.05
C GLU A 91 0.62 3.47 -10.95
N ALA A 92 0.37 2.47 -10.09
CA ALA A 92 1.20 2.17 -8.93
C ALA A 92 2.49 1.45 -9.30
N LEU A 93 2.41 0.33 -10.00
CA LEU A 93 3.52 -0.59 -10.20
C LEU A 93 4.50 -0.09 -11.26
N VAL A 94 5.79 -0.11 -10.94
CA VAL A 94 6.87 0.14 -11.91
C VAL A 94 6.92 -0.97 -12.95
N ASP A 95 6.77 -2.22 -12.52
CA ASP A 95 6.68 -3.39 -13.41
C ASP A 95 5.23 -3.66 -13.80
N THR A 96 4.80 -3.07 -14.90
CA THR A 96 3.43 -3.22 -15.40
C THR A 96 3.08 -4.66 -15.82
N SER A 97 4.08 -5.53 -16.02
CA SER A 97 3.83 -6.94 -16.38
C SER A 97 3.18 -7.72 -15.23
N LYS A 98 3.32 -7.26 -13.98
CA LYS A 98 2.72 -7.88 -12.78
C LYS A 98 1.28 -7.45 -12.52
N VAL A 99 0.75 -6.47 -13.25
CA VAL A 99 -0.58 -5.89 -12.99
C VAL A 99 -1.67 -6.97 -13.01
N GLU A 100 -1.78 -7.76 -14.08
CA GLU A 100 -2.85 -8.75 -14.16
C GLU A 100 -2.71 -9.86 -13.12
N GLU A 101 -1.48 -10.25 -12.78
CA GLU A 101 -1.24 -11.18 -11.67
C GLU A 101 -1.74 -10.59 -10.34
N ALA A 102 -1.40 -9.34 -10.06
CA ALA A 102 -1.82 -8.63 -8.86
C ALA A 102 -3.35 -8.45 -8.80
N VAL A 103 -3.99 -8.08 -9.91
CA VAL A 103 -5.45 -7.96 -9.99
C VAL A 103 -6.09 -9.32 -9.70
N ASN A 104 -5.65 -10.38 -10.37
CA ASN A 104 -6.23 -11.72 -10.18
C ASN A 104 -6.04 -12.26 -8.75
N LYS A 105 -4.90 -11.95 -8.12
CA LYS A 105 -4.60 -12.42 -6.77
C LYS A 105 -5.29 -11.59 -5.68
N CYS A 106 -5.32 -10.27 -5.84
CA CYS A 106 -5.71 -9.34 -4.79
C CYS A 106 -7.16 -8.84 -4.90
N SER A 107 -7.90 -9.20 -5.95
CA SER A 107 -9.34 -8.88 -6.08
C SER A 107 -10.27 -9.84 -5.36
N LYS A 108 -9.75 -10.68 -4.45
CA LYS A 108 -10.55 -11.67 -3.72
C LYS A 108 -11.23 -11.06 -2.50
N LYS A 109 -12.51 -11.40 -2.33
CA LYS A 109 -13.31 -11.09 -1.13
C LYS A 109 -14.08 -12.33 -0.72
N GLU A 110 -13.99 -12.71 0.56
CA GLU A 110 -14.84 -13.73 1.15
C GLU A 110 -16.20 -13.16 1.54
N SER A 111 -17.25 -13.98 1.45
CA SER A 111 -18.64 -13.54 1.70
C SER A 111 -18.91 -13.05 3.11
N ASN A 112 -18.11 -13.48 4.09
CA ASN A 112 -18.22 -13.10 5.50
C ASN A 112 -17.29 -11.96 5.90
N TRP A 113 -16.50 -11.40 4.98
CA TRP A 113 -15.59 -10.30 5.31
C TRP A 113 -16.33 -8.96 5.41
N THR A 114 -15.99 -8.20 6.44
CA THR A 114 -16.35 -6.79 6.54
C THR A 114 -15.59 -5.98 5.48
N ALA A 115 -16.09 -4.79 5.14
CA ALA A 115 -15.39 -3.90 4.22
C ALA A 115 -13.96 -3.58 4.69
N GLU A 116 -13.78 -3.41 6.00
CA GLU A 116 -12.47 -3.20 6.61
C GLU A 116 -11.56 -4.41 6.41
N LYS A 117 -12.06 -5.63 6.66
CA LYS A 117 -11.26 -6.84 6.45
C LYS A 117 -10.88 -7.02 4.99
N THR A 118 -11.80 -6.77 4.06
CA THR A 118 -11.49 -6.79 2.62
C THR A 118 -10.40 -5.79 2.26
N ALA A 119 -10.46 -4.57 2.81
CA ALA A 119 -9.45 -3.54 2.58
C ALA A 119 -8.07 -3.94 3.11
N ILE A 120 -8.00 -4.50 4.33
CA ILE A 120 -6.76 -4.98 4.93
C ILE A 120 -6.13 -6.08 4.07
N GLU A 121 -6.91 -7.09 3.67
CA GLU A 121 -6.39 -8.23 2.91
C GLU A 121 -5.99 -7.83 1.49
N ASN A 122 -6.77 -6.97 0.83
CA ASN A 122 -6.40 -6.39 -0.47
C ASN A 122 -5.08 -5.61 -0.37
N TYR A 123 -4.95 -4.73 0.64
CA TYR A 123 -3.76 -3.91 0.84
C TYR A 123 -2.51 -4.76 1.10
N LYS A 124 -2.59 -5.73 2.02
CA LYS A 124 -1.50 -6.69 2.29
C LYS A 124 -1.11 -7.48 1.04
N CYS A 125 -2.10 -7.92 0.26
CA CYS A 125 -1.86 -8.65 -0.98
C CYS A 125 -1.10 -7.80 -2.01
N VAL A 126 -1.53 -6.56 -2.26
CA VAL A 126 -0.87 -5.65 -3.21
C VAL A 126 0.57 -5.37 -2.77
N LEU A 127 0.82 -5.14 -1.48
CA LEU A 127 2.17 -4.96 -0.96
C LEU A 127 3.06 -6.21 -1.08
N SER A 128 2.50 -7.40 -1.33
CA SER A 128 3.30 -8.61 -1.59
C SER A 128 3.93 -8.64 -2.98
N PHE A 129 3.55 -7.71 -3.87
CA PHE A 129 4.15 -7.57 -5.20
C PHE A 129 5.39 -6.68 -5.22
N LYS A 130 5.79 -6.13 -4.06
CA LYS A 130 7.03 -5.38 -3.86
C LYS A 130 8.28 -6.14 -4.26
#